data_AF-A0A8X6K603-F1
#
_entry.id   AF-A0A8X6K603-F1
#
_cell.length_a   1.000
_cell.length_b   1.000
_cell.length_c   1.000
_cell.angle_alpha   90.00
_cell.angle_beta   90.00
_cell.angle_gamma   90.00
#
_symmetry.space_group_name_H-M   'P 1'
#
loop_
_entity.id
_entity.type
_entity.pdbx_description
1 polymer ?
#
loop_
_entity_poly.entity_id
_entity_poly.type
_entity_poly.pdbx_seq_one_letter_code
_entity_poly.pdbx_strand_id
1 'polypeptide(L)'
;MNGKGLSVLYSGPSGVPYGTKRLYYTEMSKPYTYGSICEVMAAGEIFPYKFQVYQDGSLIAVFGDALQGTRRLWFTGNFNEGHFDALVPSDEAIINSIQLSLFNEPPLLTST
;
A
#
# COMPACT_ATOMS: atom_id res chain seq x y z
N MET A 1 33.22 2.58 4.44
CA MET A 1 32.90 3.10 3.10
C MET A 1 31.45 3.53 3.07
N ASN A 2 31.27 4.84 2.84
CA ASN A 2 30.14 5.54 2.23
C ASN A 2 28.81 5.60 2.98
N GLY A 3 28.71 6.60 3.87
CA GLY A 3 27.45 7.15 4.35
C GLY A 3 26.70 7.84 3.21
N LYS A 4 25.78 7.10 2.58
CA LYS A 4 24.66 7.73 1.89
C LYS A 4 23.65 8.16 2.94
N GLY A 5 23.74 9.43 3.32
CA GLY A 5 22.72 10.07 4.15
C GLY A 5 21.35 9.76 3.58
N LEU A 6 20.50 9.21 4.45
CA LEU A 6 19.13 8.76 4.22
C LEU A 6 18.21 9.94 3.87
N SER A 7 18.47 10.63 2.76
CA SER A 7 17.46 11.43 2.07
C SER A 7 16.60 10.47 1.24
N VAL A 8 15.92 9.54 1.91
CA VAL A 8 14.87 8.75 1.27
C VAL A 8 13.76 9.76 0.97
N LEU A 9 13.41 9.87 -0.31
CA LEU A 9 12.59 10.93 -0.88
C LEU A 9 11.10 10.63 -0.61
N TYR A 10 10.59 11.00 0.56
CA TYR A 10 9.18 10.80 0.88
C TYR A 10 8.31 11.98 0.42
N SER A 11 8.08 12.11 -0.88
CA SER A 11 7.36 13.26 -1.45
C SER A 11 5.97 13.44 -0.86
N GLY A 12 5.81 14.35 0.10
CA GLY A 12 4.50 14.85 0.49
C GLY A 12 3.76 15.50 -0.69
N PRO A 13 2.53 15.99 -0.51
CA PRO A 13 1.73 16.61 -1.58
C PRO A 13 2.44 17.76 -2.34
N SER A 14 3.49 18.34 -1.74
CA SER A 14 4.34 19.39 -2.31
C SER A 14 5.67 18.89 -2.90
N GLY A 15 5.90 17.58 -3.00
CA GLY A 15 7.17 17.00 -3.46
C GLY A 15 8.31 16.99 -2.43
N VAL A 16 8.01 17.29 -1.15
CA VAL A 16 9.04 17.40 -0.09
C VAL A 16 9.10 16.12 0.76
N PRO A 17 10.29 15.53 0.98
CA PRO A 17 10.49 14.35 1.82
C PRO A 17 10.03 14.50 3.29
N TYR A 18 9.22 13.57 3.80
CA TYR A 18 9.04 13.31 5.24
C TYR A 18 10.33 12.86 5.93
N GLY A 19 10.88 13.67 6.84
CA GLY A 19 12.19 13.36 7.45
C GLY A 19 12.26 12.16 8.41
N THR A 20 11.15 11.49 8.76
CA THR A 20 11.15 10.33 9.70
C THR A 20 10.00 9.33 9.47
N LYS A 21 10.19 8.06 9.89
CA LYS A 21 9.14 7.02 9.91
C LYS A 21 7.87 7.45 10.65
N ARG A 22 8.03 8.11 11.81
CA ARG A 22 6.91 8.60 12.63
C ARG A 22 6.11 9.68 11.90
N LEU A 23 6.80 10.61 11.25
CA LEU A 23 6.17 11.67 10.47
C LEU A 23 5.43 11.09 9.25
N TYR A 24 6.06 10.16 8.53
CA TYR A 24 5.40 9.42 7.45
C TYR A 24 4.11 8.76 7.93
N TYR A 25 4.16 7.98 9.02
CA TYR A 25 2.98 7.31 9.54
C TYR A 25 1.89 8.30 9.96
N THR A 26 2.27 9.39 10.62
CA THR A 26 1.32 10.41 11.09
C THR A 26 0.61 11.10 9.92
N GLU A 27 1.34 11.45 8.86
CA GLU A 27 0.79 12.14 7.71
C GLU A 27 -0.02 11.19 6.80
N MET A 28 0.50 10.00 6.54
CA MET A 28 -0.20 8.99 5.70
C MET A 28 -1.40 8.33 6.40
N SER A 29 -1.53 8.47 7.73
CA SER A 29 -2.72 7.99 8.46
C SER A 29 -3.89 8.99 8.43
N LYS A 30 -3.70 10.18 7.85
CA LYS A 30 -4.78 11.15 7.71
C LYS A 30 -5.74 10.70 6.59
N PRO A 31 -7.05 10.93 6.76
CA PRO A 31 -8.01 10.64 5.70
C PRO A 31 -7.74 11.54 4.49
N TYR A 32 -7.96 10.98 3.29
CA TYR A 32 -7.79 11.66 2.00
C TYR A 32 -6.35 12.09 1.65
N THR A 33 -5.35 11.57 2.35
CA THR A 33 -3.96 11.74 1.93
C THR A 33 -3.66 10.78 0.78
N TYR A 34 -3.44 11.33 -0.41
CA TYR A 34 -3.04 10.57 -1.58
C TYR A 34 -1.58 10.15 -1.48
N GLY A 35 -1.32 8.89 -1.80
CA GLY A 35 0.03 8.36 -1.97
C GLY A 35 0.40 8.26 -3.45
N SER A 36 1.69 8.40 -3.73
CA SER A 36 2.32 8.20 -5.03
C SER A 36 3.27 7.00 -5.00
N ILE A 37 4.02 6.78 -6.08
CA ILE A 37 5.05 5.76 -6.12
C ILE A 37 6.18 6.02 -5.09
N CYS A 38 6.40 7.27 -4.69
CA CYS A 38 7.37 7.62 -3.64
C CYS A 38 6.99 6.98 -2.30
N GLU A 39 5.70 6.91 -1.98
CA GLU A 39 5.20 6.30 -0.76
C GLU A 39 5.39 4.78 -0.77
N VAL A 40 5.26 4.13 -1.93
CA VAL A 40 5.54 2.69 -2.07
C VAL A 40 7.04 2.40 -1.92
N MET A 41 7.88 3.26 -2.51
CA MET A 41 9.34 3.19 -2.31
C MET A 41 9.70 3.34 -0.84
N ALA A 42 9.14 4.34 -0.17
CA ALA A 42 9.33 4.57 1.25
C ALA A 42 8.87 3.37 2.09
N ALA A 43 7.72 2.77 1.78
CA ALA A 43 7.23 1.59 2.48
C ALA A 43 8.21 0.42 2.36
N GLY A 44 8.84 0.23 1.20
CA GLY A 44 9.87 -0.79 0.97
C GLY A 44 11.14 -0.61 1.81
N GLU A 45 11.49 0.64 2.18
CA GLU A 45 12.61 0.94 3.08
C GLU A 45 12.22 0.80 4.57
N ILE A 46 10.94 1.03 4.88
CA ILE A 46 10.45 1.09 6.27
C ILE A 46 10.07 -0.28 6.79
N PHE A 47 9.41 -1.09 5.96
CA PHE A 47 8.78 -2.35 6.32
C PHE A 47 9.52 -3.53 5.69
N PRO A 48 9.51 -4.71 6.34
CA PRO A 48 10.21 -5.90 5.86
C PRO A 48 9.43 -6.64 4.75
N TYR A 49 8.89 -5.91 3.77
CA TYR A 49 8.13 -6.46 2.65
C TYR A 49 8.71 -6.00 1.32
N LYS A 50 8.59 -6.86 0.30
CA LYS A 50 8.80 -6.48 -1.09
C LYS A 50 7.50 -5.95 -1.66
N PHE A 51 7.52 -4.77 -2.24
CA PHE A 51 6.38 -4.20 -2.96
C PHE A 51 6.61 -4.35 -4.46
N GLN A 52 5.60 -4.88 -5.16
CA GLN A 52 5.58 -4.98 -6.62
C GLN A 52 4.41 -4.16 -7.15
N VAL A 53 4.69 -3.21 -8.03
CA VAL A 53 3.66 -2.36 -8.64
C VAL A 53 3.46 -2.78 -10.08
N TYR A 54 2.22 -3.07 -10.44
CA TYR A 54 1.80 -3.47 -11.77
C TYR A 54 0.93 -2.38 -12.41
N GLN A 55 1.09 -2.19 -13.71
CA GLN A 55 0.22 -1.35 -14.53
C GLN A 55 -0.02 -2.07 -15.86
N ASP A 56 -1.27 -2.17 -16.29
CA ASP A 56 -1.66 -2.87 -17.53
C ASP A 56 -1.08 -4.29 -17.63
N GLY A 57 -1.06 -5.00 -16.50
CA GLY A 57 -0.52 -6.37 -16.39
C GLY A 57 1.00 -6.47 -16.36
N SER A 58 1.72 -5.36 -16.51
CA SER A 58 3.19 -5.31 -16.52
C SER A 58 3.75 -4.83 -15.18
N LEU A 59 4.83 -5.45 -14.72
CA LEU A 59 5.55 -5.00 -13.53
C LEU A 59 6.33 -3.72 -13.87
N ILE A 60 5.97 -2.61 -13.24
CA ILE A 60 6.59 -1.30 -13.51
C ILE A 60 7.58 -0.86 -12.43
N ALA A 61 7.45 -1.39 -11.22
CA ALA A 61 8.31 -1.02 -10.10
C ALA A 61 8.43 -2.13 -9.05
N VAL A 62 9.60 -2.19 -8.40
CA VAL A 62 9.88 -3.09 -7.27
C VAL A 62 10.65 -2.32 -6.21
N PHE A 63 10.20 -2.41 -4.95
CA PHE A 63 10.83 -1.76 -3.81
C PHE A 63 10.91 -2.70 -2.60
N GLY A 64 11.95 -2.54 -1.79
CA GLY A 64 12.15 -3.31 -0.55
C GLY A 64 12.53 -4.79 -0.76
N ASP A 65 12.66 -5.49 0.36
CA ASP A 65 13.11 -6.88 0.43
C ASP A 65 12.00 -7.82 0.94
N ALA A 66 11.96 -9.03 0.39
CA ALA A 66 10.88 -10.00 0.65
C ALA A 66 11.05 -10.77 1.97
N LEU A 67 11.53 -10.12 3.03
CA LEU A 67 11.82 -10.77 4.32
C LEU A 67 10.56 -11.37 4.96
N GLN A 68 9.42 -10.68 4.84
CA GLN A 68 8.10 -11.16 5.28
C GLN A 68 7.13 -11.35 4.10
N GLY A 69 7.70 -11.55 2.91
CA GLY A 69 6.95 -11.80 1.68
C GLY A 69 6.73 -10.57 0.80
N THR A 70 5.88 -10.75 -0.20
CA THR A 70 5.62 -9.77 -1.26
C THR A 70 4.20 -9.22 -1.16
N ARG A 71 4.06 -7.90 -1.31
CA ARG A 71 2.79 -7.19 -1.46
C ARG A 71 2.69 -6.68 -2.89
N ARG A 72 1.58 -6.95 -3.55
CA ARG A 72 1.36 -6.60 -4.96
C ARG A 72 0.31 -5.51 -5.04
N LEU A 73 0.61 -4.48 -5.82
CA LEU A 73 -0.24 -3.33 -6.01
C LEU A 73 -0.53 -3.18 -7.51
N TRP A 74 -1.77 -2.89 -7.86
CA TRP A 74 -2.17 -2.48 -9.19
C TRP A 74 -2.30 -0.97 -9.21
N PHE A 75 -1.64 -0.32 -10.17
CA PHE A 75 -1.65 1.12 -10.36
C PHE A 75 -2.51 1.47 -11.58
N THR A 76 -3.45 2.40 -11.41
CA THR A 76 -4.21 3.01 -12.50
C THR A 76 -3.99 4.51 -12.53
N GLY A 77 -4.15 5.14 -13.69
CA GLY A 77 -4.03 6.59 -13.85
C GLY A 77 -2.62 7.06 -14.23
N ASN A 78 -2.32 8.32 -13.94
CA ASN A 78 -1.05 8.99 -14.24
C ASN A 78 -0.35 9.42 -12.94
N PHE A 79 0.88 9.95 -13.03
CA PHE A 79 1.68 10.33 -11.85
C PHE A 79 1.02 11.34 -10.89
N ASN A 80 0.00 12.09 -11.33
CA ASN A 80 -0.63 13.14 -10.52
C ASN A 80 -2.00 12.73 -9.94
N GLU A 81 -2.65 11.72 -10.52
CA GLU A 81 -4.02 11.29 -10.16
C GLU A 81 -4.15 9.77 -10.09
N GLY A 82 -3.05 9.08 -9.82
CA GLY A 82 -3.01 7.63 -9.84
C GLY A 82 -3.68 6.99 -8.62
N HIS A 83 -4.29 5.82 -8.81
CA HIS A 83 -4.89 5.01 -7.75
C HIS A 83 -4.13 3.70 -7.59
N PHE A 84 -3.96 3.25 -6.34
CA PHE A 84 -3.36 1.96 -6.00
C PHE A 84 -4.40 1.03 -5.41
N ASP A 85 -4.53 -0.15 -6.00
CA ASP A 85 -5.37 -1.24 -5.51
C ASP A 85 -4.51 -2.41 -5.05
N ALA A 86 -4.91 -3.08 -3.96
CA ALA A 86 -4.20 -4.26 -3.48
C ALA A 86 -4.55 -5.49 -4.34
N LEU A 87 -3.54 -6.15 -4.90
CA LEU A 87 -3.70 -7.42 -5.61
C LEU A 87 -3.59 -8.56 -4.59
N VAL A 88 -4.73 -9.19 -4.31
CA VAL A 88 -4.84 -10.35 -3.42
C VAL A 88 -4.84 -11.63 -4.28
N PRO A 89 -4.08 -12.68 -3.92
CA PRO A 89 -4.17 -13.97 -4.59
C PRO A 89 -5.62 -14.48 -4.66
N SER A 90 -6.00 -15.12 -5.76
CA SER A 90 -7.36 -15.63 -5.99
C SER A 90 -7.87 -16.52 -4.85
N ASP A 91 -6.99 -17.31 -4.25
CA ASP A 91 -7.35 -18.24 -3.19
C ASP A 91 -7.62 -17.50 -1.86
N GLU A 92 -6.88 -16.41 -1.60
CA GLU A 92 -7.12 -15.52 -0.46
C GLU A 92 -8.35 -14.62 -0.67
N ALA A 93 -8.65 -14.23 -1.92
CA ALA A 93 -9.85 -13.46 -2.24
C ALA A 93 -11.14 -14.26 -1.95
N ILE A 94 -11.12 -15.57 -2.18
CA ILE A 94 -12.23 -16.46 -1.80
C ILE A 94 -12.38 -16.50 -0.27
N ILE A 95 -11.28 -16.64 0.48
CA ILE A 95 -11.32 -16.68 1.95
C ILE A 95 -11.84 -15.34 2.52
N ASN A 96 -11.36 -14.21 2.02
CA ASN A 96 -11.80 -12.89 2.45
C ASN A 96 -13.27 -12.62 2.12
N SER A 97 -13.74 -13.06 0.94
CA SER A 97 -15.15 -12.90 0.56
C SER A 97 -16.09 -13.77 1.40
N ILE A 98 -15.67 -14.99 1.77
CA ILE A 98 -16.42 -15.87 2.68
C ILE A 98 -16.45 -15.29 4.11
N GLN A 99 -15.35 -14.73 4.61
CA GLN A 99 -15.34 -14.06 5.91
C GLN A 99 -16.31 -12.86 5.93
N LEU A 100 -16.25 -11.98 4.92
CA LEU A 100 -17.12 -10.81 4.83
C LEU A 100 -18.61 -11.15 4.70
N SER A 101 -18.97 -12.28 4.08
CA SER A 101 -20.37 -12.72 4.01
C SER A 101 -20.88 -13.31 5.32
N LEU A 102 -20.05 -14.04 6.07
CA LEU A 102 -20.41 -14.62 7.38
C LEU A 102 -20.67 -13.57 8.47
N PHE A 103 -20.10 -12.37 8.35
CA PHE A 103 -20.33 -11.27 9.29
C PHE A 103 -21.50 -10.35 8.91
N ASN A 104 -22.17 -10.58 7.78
CA ASN A 104 -23.29 -9.77 7.29
C ASN A 104 -24.65 -10.46 7.39
N GLU A 105 -24.78 -11.54 8.17
CA GLU A 105 -26.09 -12.14 8.44
C GLU A 105 -27.01 -11.12 9.13
N PRO A 106 -28.19 -10.81 8.56
CA PRO A 106 -29.14 -9.92 9.21
C PRO A 106 -29.64 -10.57 10.52
N PRO A 107 -29.90 -9.78 11.57
CA PRO A 107 -30.39 -10.34 12.82
C PRO A 107 -31.70 -11.10 12.58
N LEU A 108 -31.76 -12.34 13.04
CA LEU A 108 -32.95 -13.18 13.06
C LEU A 108 -34.09 -12.40 13.76
N LEU A 109 -35.03 -11.89 12.96
CA LEU A 109 -36.29 -11.35 13.47
C LEU A 109 -37.06 -12.50 14.12
N THR A 110 -36.98 -12.60 15.45
CA THR A 110 -37.87 -13.47 16.21
C THR A 110 -39.25 -12.83 16.21
N SER A 111 -40.18 -13.36 15.40
CA SER A 111 -41.60 -13.05 15.52
C SER A 111 -42.10 -13.54 16.88
N THR A 112 -42.67 -12.62 17.66
CA THR A 112 -43.50 -12.90 18.84
C THR A 112 -44.94 -13.12 18.44
#